data_AF-A0AAP2GQF3-F1
#
_entry.id   AF-A0AAP2GQF3-F1
#
_cell.length_a   1.000
_cell.length_b   1.000
_cell.length_c   1.000
_cell.angle_alpha   90.00
_cell.angle_beta   90.00
_cell.angle_gamma   90.00
#
_symmetry.space_group_name_H-M   'P 1'
#
loop_
_entity.id
_entity.type
_entity.pdbx_description
1 polymer ?
#
loop_
_entity_poly.entity_id
_entity_poly.type
_entity_poly.pdbx_seq_one_letter_code
_entity_poly.pdbx_strand_id
1 'polypeptide(L)' 'MRKVWISERAEGNLDDILQYLEIKWSKRVREKFLKTLQGKIKLLSQTPLMYEGLF' A
#
# COMPACT_ATOMS: atom_id res chain seq x y z
N MET A 1 13.74 2.85 12.85
CA MET A 1 12.72 2.39 11.89
C MET A 1 12.44 0.92 12.17
N ARG A 2 11.17 0.53 12.27
CA ARG A 2 10.80 -0.88 12.38
C ARG A 2 10.70 -1.50 10.98
N LYS A 3 11.04 -2.78 10.85
CA LYS A 3 10.84 -3.51 9.60
C LYS A 3 9.34 -3.78 9.41
N VAL A 4 8.81 -3.42 8.25
CA VAL A 4 7.45 -3.77 7.84
C VAL A 4 7.54 -5.05 7.03
N TRP A 5 6.66 -6.00 7.35
CA TRP A 5 6.53 -7.25 6.62
C TRP A 5 5.20 -7.24 5.88
N ILE A 6 5.23 -7.59 4.60
CA ILE A 6 4.03 -7.78 3.77
C ILE A 6 3.82 -9.29 3.68
N SER A 7 2.61 -9.76 3.95
CA SER A 7 2.27 -11.17 3.78
C SER A 7 2.05 -11.48 2.30
N GLU A 8 2.24 -12.73 1.89
CA GLU A 8 1.95 -13.19 0.52
C GLU A 8 0.52 -12.84 0.08
N ARG A 9 -0.45 -12.97 0.99
CA ARG A 9 -1.84 -12.56 0.73
C ARG A 9 -1.96 -11.06 0.45
N ALA A 10 -1.24 -10.23 1.20
CA ALA A 10 -1.26 -8.78 0.99
C ALA A 10 -0.54 -8.38 -0.31
N GLU A 11 0.49 -9.11 -0.72
CA GLU A 11 1.12 -8.94 -2.04
C GLU A 11 0.15 -9.30 -3.16
N GLY A 12 -0.53 -10.44 -3.09
CA GLY A 12 -1.54 -10.83 -4.09
C GLY A 12 -2.69 -9.83 -4.18
N ASN A 13 -3.21 -9.36 -3.04
CA ASN A 13 -4.25 -8.32 -3.02
C ASN A 13 -3.74 -7.01 -3.65
N LEU A 14 -2.47 -6.66 -3.46
CA LEU A 14 -1.87 -5.47 -4.05
C LEU A 14 -1.83 -5.62 -5.58
N ASP A 15 -1.39 -6.77 -6.10
CA ASP A 15 -1.33 -7.02 -7.53
C ASP A 15 -2.71 -6.90 -8.20
N ASP A 16 -3.75 -7.49 -7.60
CA ASP A 16 -5.13 -7.37 -8.07
C ASP A 16 -5.60 -5.91 -8.14
N ILE A 17 -5.32 -5.12 -7.10
CA ILE A 17 -5.65 -3.69 -7.04
C ILE A 17 -4.89 -2.93 -8.14
N LEU A 18 -3.60 -3.17 -8.31
CA LEU A 18 -2.78 -2.48 -9.30
C LEU A 18 -3.24 -2.78 -10.73
N GLN A 19 -3.54 -4.05 -11.01
CA GLN A 19 -4.08 -4.47 -12.30
C GLN A 19 -5.43 -3.81 -12.56
N TYR A 20 -6.34 -3.81 -11.59
CA TYR A 20 -7.65 -3.15 -11.70
C TYR A 20 -7.51 -1.65 -11.95
N LEU A 21 -6.65 -0.96 -11.19
CA LEU A 21 -6.43 0.48 -11.31
C LEU A 21 -5.90 0.87 -12.71
N GLU A 22 -5.00 0.06 -13.26
CA GLU A 22 -4.43 0.30 -14.59
C GLU A 22 -5.45 0.06 -15.70
N ILE A 23 -6.20 -1.05 -15.63
CA ILE A 23 -7.22 -1.41 -16.62
C ILE A 23 -8.37 -0.40 -16.63
N LYS A 24 -8.85 0.02 -15.45
CA LYS A 24 -10.04 0.87 -15.35
C LYS A 24 -9.77 2.35 -15.54
N TRP A 25 -8.58 2.83 -15.19
CA TRP A 25 -8.26 4.25 -15.29
C TRP A 25 -7.02 4.51 -16.12
N SER A 26 -5.83 4.12 -15.64
CA SER A 26 -4.57 4.23 -16.38
C SER A 26 -3.38 3.79 -15.53
N LYS A 27 -2.26 3.51 -16.20
CA LYS A 27 -0.94 3.32 -15.57
C LYS A 27 -0.58 4.45 -14.60
N ARG A 28 -0.95 5.70 -14.91
CA ARG A 28 -0.70 6.87 -14.04
C ARG A 28 -1.42 6.76 -12.70
N VAL A 29 -2.64 6.24 -12.68
CA VAL A 29 -3.41 6.04 -11.43
C VAL A 29 -2.79 4.93 -10.59
N ARG A 30 -2.39 3.82 -11.22
CA ARG A 30 -1.62 2.73 -10.57
C ARG A 30 -0.35 3.26 -9.91
N GLU A 31 0.44 4.05 -10.64
CA GLU A 31 1.69 4.64 -10.12
C GLU A 31 1.44 5.63 -8.96
N LYS A 32 0.40 6.45 -9.06
CA LYS A 32 0.00 7.36 -7.98
C LYS A 32 -0.37 6.58 -6.71
N PHE A 33 -1.14 5.49 -6.85
CA PHE A 33 -1.51 4.63 -5.73
C PHE A 33 -0.27 4.01 -5.05
N LEU A 34 0.66 3.44 -5.83
CA LEU A 34 1.91 2.87 -5.31
C LEU A 34 2.72 3.90 -4.52
N LYS A 35 2.85 5.12 -5.03
CA LYS A 35 3.57 6.20 -4.36
C LYS A 35 2.92 6.56 -3.02
N THR A 36 1.59 6.62 -2.97
CA THR A 36 0.84 6.85 -1.73
C THR A 36 1.04 5.70 -0.74
N LEU A 37 0.91 4.45 -1.19
CA LEU A 37 1.09 3.27 -0.35
C LEU A 37 2.49 3.20 0.25
N GLN A 38 3.54 3.43 -0.54
CA GLN A 38 4.92 3.52 -0.04
C GLN A 38 5.08 4.59 1.04
N GLY A 39 4.46 5.76 0.86
CA GLY A 39 4.43 6.81 1.87
C GLY A 39 3.79 6.36 3.18
N LYS A 40 2.68 5.61 3.11
CA LYS A 40 1.98 5.08 4.27
C LYS A 40 2.77 3.96 4.97
N ILE A 41 3.40 3.06 4.21
CA ILE A 41 4.30 2.01 4.76
C ILE A 41 5.50 2.64 5.48
N LYS A 42 6.11 3.67 4.88
CA LYS A 42 7.20 4.41 5.54
C LYS A 42 6.74 5.05 6.85
N LEU A 43 5.53 5.60 6.87
CA LEU A 43 4.97 6.21 8.07
C LEU A 43 4.68 5.16 9.16
N LEU A 44 4.14 4.00 8.79
CA LEU A 44 3.96 2.85 9.69
C LEU A 44 5.30 2.35 10.28
N SER A 45 6.37 2.35 9.49
CA SER A 45 7.70 1.94 9.94
C SER A 45 8.31 2.90 10.99
N GLN A 46 7.85 4.15 10.99
CA GLN A 46 8.26 5.21 11.92
C GLN A 46 7.34 5.28 13.14
N THR A 47 6.02 5.15 12.93
CA THR A 47 4.97 5.29 13.94
C THR A 47 3.97 4.12 13.85
N PRO A 48 4.30 2.93 14.39
CA PRO A 48 3.53 1.70 14.17
C PRO A 48 2.10 1.72 14.73
N LEU A 49 1.86 2.50 15.79
CA LEU A 49 0.55 2.62 16.43
C LEU A 49 -0.28 3.78 15.86
N MET A 50 0.16 4.40 14.77
CA MET A 50 -0.52 5.56 14.17
C MET A 50 -1.99 5.30 13.85
N TYR A 51 -2.35 4.06 13.51
CA TYR A 51 -3.71 3.69 13.13
C TYR A 51 -4.41 2.80 14.15
N GLU A 52 -3.85 2.65 15.35
CA GLU A 52 -4.50 1.91 16.43
C GLU A 52 -5.81 2.59 16.83
N GLY A 53 -6.92 1.84 16.84
CA GLY A 53 -8.26 2.35 17.16
C GLY A 53 -9.02 3.00 16.00
N LEU A 54 -8.51 2.95 14.76
CA LEU A 54 -9.22 3.48 13.58
C LEU A 54 -10.08 2.45 12.83
N PHE A 55 -10.13 1.20 13.29
CA PHE A 55 -10.90 0.10 12.69
C PHE A 55 -11.42 -0.86 13.77
#